data_AF-F9P8U0-F1
#
_entry.id   AF-F9P8U0-F1
#
_cell.length_a   1.000
_cell.length_b   1.000
_cell.length_c   1.000
_cell.angle_alpha   90.00
_cell.angle_beta   90.00
_cell.angle_gamma   90.00
#
_symmetry.space_group_name_H-M   'P 1'
#
loop_
_entity.id
_entity.type
_entity.pdbx_description
1 polymer ?
#
loop_
_entity_poly.entity_id
_entity_poly.type
_entity_poly.pdbx_seq_one_letter_code
_entity_poly.pdbx_strand_id
1 'polypeptide(L)'
;MLAESNNCCAFPGCDKSLILTRGDLASENYEVSAIEKDKDAEPLNLIALCPDCFLTYQAESRKKIVTALKNVKKILVSAHNSQQSISDMKLDSGIVSVLTSLNKLKFDEYDISYDPKQLTDKISPEKNRMLYQMVKNQVIDNYLTIQKIIINLDKQGRIDYEEIQYQMRSMYKKLKAAKHDNLTIFNTISEKLHKATLQDIYFCQMIVSYFIQKCEVLE
;
A
#
# COMPACT_ATOMS: atom_id res chain seq x y z
N MET A 1 -3.79 16.27 -10.05
CA MET A 1 -3.69 15.26 -11.13
C MET A 1 -2.39 14.49 -11.05
N LEU A 2 -1.20 15.10 -11.17
CA LEU A 2 0.08 14.38 -11.02
C LEU A 2 0.24 13.65 -9.67
N ALA A 3 -0.05 14.35 -8.57
CA ALA A 3 -0.04 13.75 -7.23
C ALA A 3 -1.08 12.63 -7.06
N GLU A 4 -2.18 12.69 -7.80
CA GLU A 4 -3.25 11.69 -7.78
C GLU A 4 -2.83 10.41 -8.52
N SER A 5 -2.05 10.55 -9.61
CA SER A 5 -1.55 9.43 -10.41
C SER A 5 -0.15 8.96 -10.03
N ASN A 6 0.40 9.43 -8.90
CA ASN A 6 1.77 9.16 -8.45
C ASN A 6 2.81 9.39 -9.57
N ASN A 7 2.63 10.44 -10.38
CA ASN A 7 3.49 10.76 -11.52
C ASN A 7 3.58 9.69 -12.62
N CYS A 8 2.65 8.73 -12.66
CA CYS A 8 2.57 7.73 -13.73
C CYS A 8 1.38 8.01 -14.65
N CYS A 9 1.49 7.59 -15.91
CA CYS A 9 0.41 7.66 -16.88
C CYS A 9 -0.82 6.89 -16.37
N ALA A 10 -1.99 7.53 -16.39
CA ALA A 10 -3.23 6.91 -15.93
C ALA A 10 -3.96 6.11 -17.05
N PHE A 11 -3.35 5.95 -18.23
CA PHE A 11 -3.94 5.14 -19.29
C PHE A 11 -3.82 3.64 -18.93
N PRO A 12 -4.91 2.84 -19.04
CA PRO A 12 -4.85 1.41 -18.74
C PRO A 12 -3.75 0.68 -19.52
N GLY A 13 -2.85 0.00 -18.80
CA GLY A 13 -1.74 -0.74 -19.39
C GLY A 13 -0.49 0.10 -19.72
N CYS A 14 -0.46 1.38 -19.37
CA CYS A 14 0.72 2.22 -19.45
C CYS A 14 1.27 2.52 -18.05
N ASP A 15 2.60 2.51 -17.91
CA ASP A 15 3.34 2.79 -16.68
C ASP A 15 4.38 3.91 -16.85
N LYS A 16 4.37 4.59 -18.01
CA LYS A 16 5.33 5.66 -18.31
C LYS A 16 5.28 6.76 -17.27
N SER A 17 6.46 7.16 -16.79
CA SER A 17 6.64 8.33 -15.95
C SER A 17 6.17 9.59 -16.69
N LEU A 18 5.40 10.41 -15.98
CA LEU A 18 4.94 11.73 -16.38
C LEU A 18 5.95 12.83 -16.05
N ILE A 19 7.10 12.45 -15.47
CA ILE A 19 8.24 13.32 -15.21
C ILE A 19 9.45 12.75 -15.95
N LEU A 20 10.10 13.58 -16.75
CA LEU A 20 11.37 13.26 -17.38
C LEU A 20 12.51 13.87 -16.57
N THR A 21 13.53 13.07 -16.30
CA THR A 21 14.79 13.51 -15.69
C THR A 21 15.89 13.59 -16.75
N ARG A 22 16.53 14.75 -16.86
CA ARG A 22 17.71 14.97 -17.70
C ARG A 22 18.79 15.64 -16.85
N GLY A 23 19.79 14.85 -16.45
CA GLY A 23 20.76 15.29 -15.45
C GLY A 23 20.04 15.65 -14.14
N ASP A 24 20.32 16.84 -13.63
CA ASP A 24 19.73 17.35 -12.38
C ASP A 24 18.37 18.06 -12.58
N LEU A 25 17.85 18.10 -13.81
CA LEU A 25 16.59 18.77 -14.12
C LEU A 25 15.46 17.74 -14.28
N ALA A 26 14.37 17.97 -13.56
CA ALA A 26 13.11 17.27 -13.74
C ALA A 26 12.12 18.18 -14.46
N SER A 27 11.51 17.69 -15.54
CA SER A 27 10.48 18.40 -16.30
C SER A 27 9.23 17.55 -16.44
N GLU A 28 8.07 18.20 -16.43
CA GLU A 28 6.79 17.57 -16.70
C GLU A 28 6.72 17.05 -18.15
N ASN A 29 6.16 15.86 -18.33
CA ASN A 29 5.98 15.21 -19.62
C ASN A 29 4.63 14.48 -19.64
N TYR A 30 3.56 15.25 -19.56
CA TYR A 30 2.20 14.76 -19.59
C TYR A 30 1.27 15.77 -20.24
N GLU A 31 0.14 15.25 -20.69
CA GLU A 31 -0.98 16.02 -21.20
C GLU A 31 -2.21 15.74 -20.33
N VAL A 32 -3.09 16.73 -20.24
CA VAL A 32 -4.36 16.60 -19.52
C VAL A 32 -5.48 16.43 -20.54
N SER A 33 -6.33 15.41 -20.33
CA SER A 33 -7.54 15.22 -21.12
C SER A 33 -8.78 15.17 -20.24
N ALA A 34 -9.91 15.64 -20.77
CA ALA A 34 -11.23 15.27 -20.25
C ALA A 34 -11.50 13.79 -20.54
N ILE A 35 -12.05 13.07 -19.57
CA ILE A 35 -12.44 11.65 -19.68
C ILE A 35 -13.76 11.53 -20.47
N GLU A 36 -14.71 12.42 -20.19
CA GLU A 36 -15.91 12.63 -20.97
C GLU A 36 -15.74 13.95 -21.73
N LYS A 37 -15.41 13.87 -23.02
CA LYS A 37 -15.05 15.03 -23.87
C LYS A 37 -16.21 16.00 -24.10
N ASP A 38 -17.44 15.54 -23.89
CA ASP A 38 -18.68 16.28 -23.99
C ASP A 38 -19.10 16.98 -22.69
N LYS A 39 -18.34 16.79 -21.60
CA LYS A 39 -18.58 17.39 -20.29
C LYS A 39 -17.53 18.42 -19.94
N ASP A 40 -17.87 19.26 -18.95
CA ASP A 40 -16.98 20.28 -18.43
C ASP A 40 -15.67 19.73 -17.88
N ALA A 41 -14.62 20.55 -17.98
CA ALA A 41 -13.27 20.26 -17.53
C ALA A 41 -13.11 20.38 -16.00
N GLU A 42 -13.95 19.66 -15.25
CA GLU A 42 -13.88 19.61 -13.79
C GLU A 42 -12.80 18.63 -13.30
N PRO A 43 -12.22 18.82 -12.09
CA PRO A 43 -11.13 17.96 -11.59
C PRO A 43 -11.42 16.45 -11.60
N LEU A 44 -12.68 16.05 -11.40
CA LEU A 44 -13.12 14.65 -11.44
C LEU A 44 -13.27 14.09 -12.87
N ASN A 45 -13.39 14.95 -13.87
CA ASN A 45 -13.44 14.59 -15.29
C ASN A 45 -12.06 14.73 -15.98
N LEU A 46 -11.02 15.19 -15.28
CA LEU A 46 -9.69 15.35 -15.86
C LEU A 46 -8.74 14.19 -15.50
N ILE A 47 -7.91 13.79 -16.46
CA ILE A 47 -6.91 12.74 -16.31
C ILE A 47 -5.58 13.14 -16.95
N ALA A 48 -4.47 12.77 -16.30
CA ALA A 48 -3.11 13.01 -16.81
C ALA A 48 -2.56 11.78 -17.52
N LEU A 49 -2.12 11.95 -18.77
CA LEU A 49 -1.63 10.89 -19.65
C LEU A 49 -0.25 11.26 -20.19
N CYS A 50 0.58 10.28 -20.53
CA CYS A 50 1.79 10.55 -21.30
C CYS A 50 1.41 11.00 -22.72
N PRO A 51 2.29 11.71 -23.46
CA PRO A 51 1.97 12.24 -24.79
C PRO A 51 1.42 11.18 -25.76
N ASP A 52 2.00 9.97 -25.78
CA ASP A 52 1.55 8.90 -26.68
C ASP A 52 0.12 8.42 -26.36
N CYS A 53 -0.18 8.22 -25.07
CA CYS A 53 -1.50 7.79 -24.62
C CYS A 53 -2.54 8.90 -24.81
N PHE A 54 -2.14 10.16 -24.64
CA PHE A 54 -2.99 11.31 -24.95
C PHE A 54 -3.39 11.31 -26.42
N LEU A 55 -2.42 11.24 -27.35
CA LEU A 55 -2.69 11.21 -28.79
C LEU A 55 -3.56 10.01 -29.18
N THR A 56 -3.26 8.83 -28.60
CA THR A 56 -4.06 7.62 -28.81
C THR A 56 -5.51 7.82 -28.37
N TYR A 57 -5.73 8.42 -27.19
CA TYR A 57 -7.05 8.69 -26.66
C TYR A 57 -7.80 9.80 -27.43
N GLN A 58 -7.07 10.79 -27.95
CA GLN A 58 -7.64 11.82 -28.80
C GLN A 58 -8.14 11.24 -30.12
N ALA A 59 -7.40 10.31 -30.72
CA ALA A 59 -7.78 9.62 -31.95
C ALA A 59 -8.88 8.56 -31.74
N GLU A 60 -8.88 7.85 -30.61
CA GLU A 60 -9.76 6.71 -30.37
C GLU A 60 -10.51 6.80 -29.02
N SER A 61 -11.51 7.67 -28.92
CA SER A 61 -12.36 7.79 -27.72
C SER A 61 -13.57 6.86 -27.74
N ARG A 62 -13.33 5.56 -27.86
CA ARG A 62 -14.40 4.55 -27.78
C ARG A 62 -14.99 4.50 -26.38
N LYS A 63 -16.31 4.23 -26.27
CA LYS A 63 -17.03 4.11 -24.99
C LYS A 63 -16.32 3.21 -23.97
N LYS A 64 -15.70 2.12 -24.42
CA LYS A 64 -14.93 1.20 -23.56
C LYS A 64 -13.74 1.88 -22.88
N ILE A 65 -12.99 2.70 -23.60
CA ILE A 65 -11.82 3.42 -23.07
C ILE A 65 -12.28 4.49 -22.07
N VAL A 66 -13.35 5.22 -22.40
CA VAL A 66 -13.96 6.20 -21.48
C VAL A 66 -14.36 5.52 -20.16
N THR A 67 -15.07 4.40 -20.22
CA THR A 67 -15.44 3.64 -19.01
C THR A 67 -14.21 3.20 -18.21
N ALA A 68 -13.16 2.72 -18.89
CA ALA A 68 -11.93 2.33 -18.22
C ALA A 68 -11.23 3.51 -17.52
N LEU A 69 -11.13 4.67 -18.18
CA LEU A 69 -10.55 5.89 -17.60
C LEU A 69 -11.37 6.41 -16.41
N LYS A 70 -12.71 6.33 -16.47
CA LYS A 70 -13.58 6.66 -15.32
C LYS A 70 -13.30 5.75 -14.12
N ASN A 71 -13.11 4.45 -14.36
CA ASN A 71 -12.78 3.51 -13.30
C ASN A 71 -11.39 3.79 -12.70
N VAL A 72 -10.38 4.03 -13.54
CA VAL A 72 -9.05 4.43 -13.07
C VAL A 72 -9.14 5.70 -12.23
N LYS A 73 -9.81 6.74 -12.74
CA LYS A 73 -10.00 8.01 -12.01
C LYS A 73 -10.64 7.80 -10.64
N LYS A 74 -11.68 6.96 -10.56
CA LYS A 74 -12.33 6.63 -9.28
C LYS A 74 -11.36 5.97 -8.29
N ILE A 75 -10.52 5.05 -8.77
CA ILE A 75 -9.50 4.39 -7.93
C ILE A 75 -8.47 5.40 -7.43
N LEU A 76 -7.95 6.24 -8.33
CA LEU A 76 -6.93 7.26 -8.00
C LEU A 76 -7.46 8.28 -6.97
N VAL A 77 -8.66 8.82 -7.18
CA VAL A 77 -9.31 9.73 -6.23
C VAL A 77 -9.54 9.05 -4.88
N SER A 78 -10.02 7.80 -4.89
CA SER A 78 -10.26 7.06 -3.65
C SER A 78 -8.98 6.82 -2.87
N ALA A 79 -7.89 6.41 -3.54
CA ALA A 79 -6.60 6.18 -2.90
C ALA A 79 -6.02 7.49 -2.32
N HIS A 80 -6.09 8.59 -3.09
CA HIS A 80 -5.64 9.89 -2.64
C HIS A 80 -6.41 10.39 -1.40
N ASN A 81 -7.73 10.28 -1.40
CA ASN A 81 -8.57 10.70 -0.26
C ASN A 81 -8.31 9.88 1.01
N SER A 82 -8.13 8.56 0.87
CA SER A 82 -7.78 7.69 2.00
C SER A 82 -6.42 8.09 2.60
N GLN A 83 -5.42 8.36 1.75
CA GLN A 83 -4.10 8.81 2.21
C GLN A 83 -4.15 10.17 2.90
N GLN A 84 -4.93 11.12 2.36
CA GLN A 84 -5.10 12.46 2.95
C GLN A 84 -5.71 12.40 4.35
N SER A 85 -6.61 11.44 4.62
CA SER A 85 -7.24 11.28 5.94
C SER A 85 -6.26 10.98 7.08
N ILE A 86 -5.07 10.46 6.73
CA ILE A 86 -4.03 10.14 7.69
C ILE A 86 -2.71 10.86 7.40
N SER A 87 -2.64 11.77 6.42
CA SER A 87 -1.37 12.38 5.96
C SER A 87 -0.62 13.09 7.09
N ASP A 88 -1.34 13.87 7.90
CA ASP A 88 -0.76 14.76 8.91
C ASP A 88 -0.27 14.03 10.17
N MET A 89 -0.58 12.74 10.29
CA MET A 89 -0.07 11.92 11.38
C MET A 89 1.41 11.66 11.18
N LYS A 90 2.26 12.30 11.98
CA LYS A 90 3.69 11.98 12.02
C LYS A 90 3.87 10.53 12.47
N LEU A 91 4.69 9.78 11.75
CA LEU A 91 5.03 8.43 12.13
C LEU A 91 5.97 8.47 13.34
N ASP A 92 5.75 7.60 14.31
CA ASP A 92 6.68 7.45 15.43
C ASP A 92 7.99 6.81 14.94
N SER A 93 9.11 7.24 15.52
CA SER A 93 10.45 6.74 15.20
C SER A 93 10.64 5.26 15.55
N GLY A 94 9.81 4.72 16.44
CA GLY A 94 9.77 3.31 16.80
C GLY A 94 9.29 2.42 15.67
N ILE A 95 8.30 2.84 14.87
CA ILE A 95 7.85 2.07 13.69
C ILE A 95 8.98 1.95 12.66
N VAL A 96 9.72 3.03 12.45
CA VAL A 96 10.91 3.04 11.58
C VAL A 96 11.95 2.04 12.08
N SER A 97 12.17 2.00 13.40
CA SER A 97 13.13 1.09 14.04
C SER A 97 12.73 -0.38 13.89
N VAL A 98 11.43 -0.71 14.03
CA VAL A 98 10.93 -2.08 13.82
C VAL A 98 11.09 -2.50 12.35
N LEU A 99 10.67 -1.66 11.40
CA LEU A 99 10.81 -1.98 9.96
C LEU A 99 12.27 -2.10 9.53
N THR A 100 13.13 -1.20 10.00
CA THR A 100 14.57 -1.26 9.73
C THR A 100 15.19 -2.56 10.27
N SER A 101 14.73 -3.01 11.44
CA SER A 101 15.20 -4.27 12.04
C SER A 101 14.71 -5.47 11.26
N LEU A 102 13.44 -5.47 10.80
CA LEU A 102 12.89 -6.51 9.91
C LEU A 102 13.67 -6.61 8.59
N ASN A 103 13.97 -5.48 7.96
CA ASN A 103 14.72 -5.46 6.69
C ASN A 103 16.18 -5.90 6.84
N LYS A 104 16.75 -5.76 8.05
CA LYS A 104 18.11 -6.23 8.36
C LYS A 104 18.17 -7.71 8.74
N LEU A 105 17.04 -8.37 8.95
CA LEU A 105 17.02 -9.81 9.16
C LEU A 105 17.42 -10.48 7.85
N LYS A 106 18.56 -11.15 7.86
CA LYS A 106 18.87 -12.14 6.82
C LYS A 106 17.90 -13.31 7.02
N PHE A 107 17.21 -13.72 5.97
CA PHE A 107 16.22 -14.81 5.99
C PHE A 107 16.77 -16.20 6.39
N ASP A 108 18.05 -16.30 6.75
CA ASP A 108 18.77 -17.58 6.95
C ASP A 108 18.77 -18.11 8.40
N GLU A 109 18.18 -17.42 9.38
CA GLU A 109 18.34 -17.83 10.79
C GLU A 109 17.04 -17.80 11.62
N TYR A 110 15.98 -18.51 11.21
CA TYR A 110 14.90 -18.83 12.16
C TYR A 110 14.32 -20.24 11.98
N ASP A 111 14.58 -21.09 12.99
CA ASP A 111 13.86 -22.33 13.27
C ASP A 111 12.88 -22.06 14.43
N ILE A 112 11.58 -22.01 14.15
CA ILE A 112 10.56 -21.80 15.18
C ILE A 112 9.25 -22.53 14.80
N SER A 113 9.00 -23.64 15.49
CA SER A 113 7.82 -24.52 15.34
C SER A 113 6.47 -23.80 15.52
N TYR A 114 5.54 -24.01 14.57
CA TYR A 114 4.11 -23.66 14.65
C TYR A 114 3.24 -24.85 14.19
N ASP A 115 2.06 -25.01 14.80
CA ASP A 115 1.14 -26.14 14.56
C ASP A 115 0.38 -26.01 13.21
N PRO A 116 0.65 -26.88 12.21
CA PRO A 116 0.10 -26.80 10.86
C PRO A 116 -1.42 -26.98 10.72
N LYS A 117 -2.13 -27.36 11.79
CA LYS A 117 -3.52 -27.84 11.71
C LYS A 117 -4.54 -26.83 11.18
N GLN A 118 -4.35 -25.52 11.35
CA GLN A 118 -5.32 -24.52 10.88
C GLN A 118 -5.23 -24.23 9.36
N LEU A 119 -4.11 -24.57 8.71
CA LEU A 119 -3.87 -24.23 7.29
C LEU A 119 -4.38 -25.33 6.34
N THR A 120 -4.34 -26.58 6.79
CA THR A 120 -4.81 -27.76 6.02
C THR A 120 -6.32 -27.78 5.83
N ASP A 121 -7.09 -27.09 6.67
CA ASP A 121 -8.55 -27.02 6.59
C ASP A 121 -9.04 -26.08 5.47
N LYS A 122 -8.19 -25.17 4.99
CA LYS A 122 -8.55 -24.14 4.00
C LYS A 122 -7.86 -24.32 2.65
N ILE A 123 -6.69 -24.96 2.64
CA ILE A 123 -5.92 -25.25 1.43
C ILE A 123 -5.55 -26.73 1.47
N SER A 124 -6.21 -27.54 0.63
CA SER A 124 -5.91 -28.95 0.49
C SER A 124 -4.47 -29.13 -0.03
N PRO A 125 -3.54 -29.72 0.75
CA PRO A 125 -2.14 -29.87 0.36
C PRO A 125 -1.96 -30.73 -0.90
N GLU A 126 -2.91 -31.64 -1.14
CA GLU A 126 -2.94 -32.53 -2.30
C GLU A 126 -3.37 -31.83 -3.59
N LYS A 127 -4.18 -30.76 -3.50
CA LYS A 127 -4.67 -30.01 -4.67
C LYS A 127 -3.82 -28.80 -5.04
N ASN A 128 -3.11 -28.20 -4.07
CA ASN A 128 -2.38 -26.94 -4.30
C ASN A 128 -1.11 -26.83 -3.44
N ARG A 129 -0.21 -27.81 -3.58
CA ARG A 129 1.03 -27.96 -2.81
C ARG A 129 1.92 -26.69 -2.82
N MET A 130 2.03 -26.03 -3.97
CA MET A 130 2.89 -24.85 -4.14
C MET A 130 2.33 -23.62 -3.42
N LEU A 131 1.01 -23.40 -3.50
CA LEU A 131 0.32 -22.33 -2.78
C LEU A 131 0.33 -22.58 -1.27
N TYR A 132 0.11 -23.83 -0.84
CA TYR A 132 0.25 -24.22 0.57
C TYR A 132 1.66 -23.95 1.08
N GLN A 133 2.70 -24.28 0.31
CA GLN A 133 4.11 -24.01 0.68
C GLN A 133 4.44 -22.51 0.73
N MET A 134 3.98 -21.70 -0.24
CA MET A 134 4.19 -20.25 -0.21
C MET A 134 3.48 -19.59 0.98
N VAL A 135 2.22 -19.95 1.23
CA VAL A 135 1.43 -19.38 2.34
C VAL A 135 1.96 -19.86 3.68
N LYS A 136 2.34 -21.12 3.81
CA LYS A 136 2.95 -21.67 5.04
C LYS A 136 4.25 -20.94 5.39
N ASN A 137 5.13 -20.73 4.41
CA ASN A 137 6.42 -20.06 4.62
C ASN A 137 6.30 -18.54 4.84
N GLN A 138 5.19 -17.91 4.43
CA GLN A 138 4.97 -16.46 4.61
C GLN A 138 4.14 -16.09 5.85
N VAL A 139 3.25 -16.97 6.33
CA VAL A 139 2.27 -16.61 7.38
C VAL A 139 2.78 -16.96 8.78
N ILE A 140 3.57 -18.01 8.92
CA ILE A 140 3.90 -18.61 10.21
C ILE A 140 5.17 -18.02 10.83
N ASP A 141 6.17 -17.71 10.01
CA ASP A 141 7.48 -17.22 10.48
C ASP A 141 7.47 -15.72 10.83
N ASN A 142 6.52 -14.98 10.25
CA ASN A 142 6.49 -13.52 10.32
C ASN A 142 5.94 -12.98 11.64
N TYR A 143 4.89 -13.57 12.21
CA TYR A 143 4.26 -13.04 13.43
C TYR A 143 5.17 -13.15 14.66
N LEU A 144 5.73 -14.34 14.94
CA LEU A 144 6.62 -14.56 16.08
C LEU A 144 7.92 -13.77 15.95
N THR A 145 8.43 -13.63 14.72
CA THR A 145 9.63 -12.84 14.43
C THR A 145 9.40 -11.36 14.67
N ILE A 146 8.30 -10.79 14.15
CA ILE A 146 7.91 -9.39 14.43
C ILE A 146 7.72 -9.19 15.94
N GLN A 147 7.04 -10.11 16.63
CA GLN A 147 6.85 -10.03 18.07
C GLN A 147 8.17 -10.02 18.83
N LYS A 148 9.11 -10.90 18.49
CA LYS A 148 10.45 -10.95 19.11
C LYS A 148 11.23 -9.66 18.89
N ILE A 149 11.20 -9.10 17.68
CA ILE A 149 11.87 -7.82 17.36
C ILE A 149 11.29 -6.70 18.21
N ILE A 150 9.96 -6.58 18.24
CA ILE A 150 9.27 -5.55 19.01
C ILE A 150 9.63 -5.66 20.49
N ILE A 151 9.50 -6.86 21.09
CA ILE A 151 9.84 -7.09 22.51
C ILE A 151 11.31 -6.77 22.80
N ASN A 152 12.23 -7.13 21.90
CA ASN A 152 13.66 -6.89 22.10
C ASN A 152 13.98 -5.39 22.03
N LEU A 153 13.45 -4.69 21.03
CA LEU A 153 13.65 -3.25 20.90
C LEU A 153 13.03 -2.47 22.08
N ASP A 154 11.87 -2.90 22.56
CA ASP A 154 11.17 -2.30 23.71
C ASP A 154 11.97 -2.49 25.00
N LYS A 155 12.45 -3.72 25.26
CA LYS A 155 13.35 -4.02 26.39
C LYS A 155 14.67 -3.24 26.34
N GLN A 156 15.15 -2.89 25.15
CA GLN A 156 16.35 -2.08 24.97
C GLN A 156 16.08 -0.57 25.09
N GLY A 157 14.82 -0.15 25.33
CA GLY A 157 14.41 1.26 25.37
C GLY A 157 14.56 1.97 24.02
N ARG A 158 14.63 1.22 22.91
CA ARG A 158 14.79 1.77 21.55
C ARG A 158 13.47 2.12 20.90
N ILE A 159 12.39 1.48 21.35
CA ILE A 159 11.02 1.79 20.95
C ILE A 159 10.15 1.83 22.19
N ASP A 160 9.00 2.48 22.08
CA ASP A 160 7.89 2.35 23.01
C ASP A 160 6.79 1.54 22.31
N TYR A 161 6.57 0.30 22.77
CA TYR A 161 5.57 -0.55 22.16
C TYR A 161 4.13 -0.02 22.30
N GLU A 162 3.80 0.64 23.42
CA GLU A 162 2.46 1.20 23.64
C GLU A 162 2.18 2.36 22.68
N GLU A 163 3.16 3.23 22.45
CA GLU A 163 3.05 4.35 21.52
C GLU A 163 2.85 3.86 20.07
N ILE A 164 3.62 2.85 19.65
CA ILE A 164 3.45 2.23 18.33
C ILE A 164 2.04 1.64 18.19
N GLN A 165 1.57 0.93 19.22
CA GLN A 165 0.24 0.34 19.22
C GLN A 165 -0.86 1.41 19.15
N TYR A 166 -0.72 2.50 19.91
CA TYR A 166 -1.63 3.64 19.88
C TYR A 166 -1.70 4.26 18.49
N GLN A 167 -0.55 4.48 17.84
CA GLN A 167 -0.50 5.10 16.53
C GLN A 167 -1.15 4.22 15.45
N MET A 168 -0.88 2.91 15.44
CA MET A 168 -1.53 1.95 14.53
C MET A 168 -3.05 1.93 14.73
N ARG A 169 -3.50 1.88 15.99
CA ARG A 169 -4.93 1.94 16.34
C ARG A 169 -5.58 3.24 15.88
N SER A 170 -4.90 4.38 16.05
CA SER A 170 -5.39 5.70 15.67
C SER A 170 -5.59 5.79 14.16
N MET A 171 -4.64 5.32 13.36
CA MET A 171 -4.77 5.26 11.89
C MET A 171 -5.95 4.37 11.47
N TYR A 172 -6.07 3.17 12.05
CA TYR A 172 -7.17 2.25 11.78
C TYR A 172 -8.53 2.88 12.11
N LYS A 173 -8.68 3.45 13.31
CA LYS A 173 -9.94 4.07 13.77
C LYS A 173 -10.36 5.25 12.89
N LYS A 174 -9.42 6.11 12.48
CA LYS A 174 -9.71 7.23 11.56
C LYS A 174 -10.23 6.74 10.22
N LEU A 175 -9.56 5.76 9.60
CA LEU A 175 -9.99 5.23 8.31
C LEU A 175 -11.33 4.47 8.42
N LYS A 176 -11.57 3.78 9.53
CA LYS A 176 -12.86 3.13 9.79
C LYS A 176 -13.99 4.14 9.98
N ALA A 177 -13.74 5.24 10.70
CA ALA A 177 -14.70 6.33 10.86
C ALA A 177 -15.03 7.02 9.53
N ALA A 178 -14.06 7.10 8.61
CA ALA A 178 -14.25 7.54 7.23
C ALA A 178 -14.96 6.49 6.33
N LYS A 179 -15.43 5.37 6.89
CA LYS A 179 -16.18 4.29 6.22
C LYS A 179 -15.41 3.54 5.12
N HIS A 180 -14.08 3.50 5.22
CA HIS A 180 -13.28 2.64 4.34
C HIS A 180 -13.46 1.16 4.68
N ASP A 181 -13.40 0.30 3.66
CA ASP A 181 -13.39 -1.15 3.84
C ASP A 181 -12.01 -1.65 4.35
N ASN A 182 -11.98 -2.88 4.87
CA ASN A 182 -10.79 -3.41 5.52
C ASN A 182 -9.56 -3.53 4.59
N LEU A 183 -9.77 -3.81 3.29
CA LEU A 183 -8.68 -3.90 2.32
C LEU A 183 -8.11 -2.50 2.03
N THR A 184 -8.99 -1.51 1.86
CA THR A 184 -8.58 -0.11 1.70
C THR A 184 -7.81 0.38 2.93
N ILE A 185 -8.25 0.04 4.15
CA ILE A 185 -7.56 0.39 5.39
C ILE A 185 -6.15 -0.23 5.41
N PHE A 186 -6.04 -1.53 5.15
CA PHE A 186 -4.78 -2.26 5.13
C PHE A 186 -3.76 -1.65 4.16
N ASN A 187 -4.18 -1.40 2.91
CA ASN A 187 -3.33 -0.82 1.88
C ASN A 187 -2.91 0.61 2.24
N THR A 188 -3.84 1.43 2.72
CA THR A 188 -3.58 2.85 3.05
C THR A 188 -2.55 2.98 4.18
N ILE A 189 -2.68 2.17 5.24
CA ILE A 189 -1.69 2.18 6.34
C ILE A 189 -0.35 1.67 5.84
N SER A 190 -0.32 0.56 5.09
CA SER A 190 0.92 -0.02 4.55
C SER A 190 1.68 0.97 3.65
N GLU A 191 0.97 1.67 2.77
CA GLU A 191 1.54 2.72 1.91
C GLU A 191 2.05 3.91 2.72
N LYS A 192 1.37 4.31 3.80
CA LYS A 192 1.86 5.35 4.69
C LYS A 192 3.17 4.95 5.37
N LEU A 193 3.27 3.71 5.86
CA LEU A 193 4.52 3.19 6.42
C LEU A 193 5.64 3.18 5.37
N HIS A 194 5.34 2.68 4.17
CA HIS A 194 6.29 2.63 3.07
C HIS A 194 6.81 4.03 2.73
N LYS A 195 5.92 5.01 2.52
CA LYS A 195 6.30 6.39 2.20
C LYS A 195 7.11 7.06 3.32
N ALA A 196 6.76 6.80 4.57
CA ALA A 196 7.42 7.42 5.72
C ALA A 196 8.79 6.80 6.06
N THR A 197 9.00 5.52 5.73
CA THR A 197 10.18 4.77 6.17
C THR A 197 11.09 4.33 5.02
N LEU A 198 10.60 4.41 3.78
CA LEU A 198 11.23 3.92 2.55
C LEU A 198 11.57 2.42 2.60
N GLN A 199 10.91 1.67 3.49
CA GLN A 199 11.08 0.22 3.62
C GLN A 199 10.19 -0.50 2.62
N ASP A 200 10.57 -1.71 2.22
CA ASP A 200 9.77 -2.48 1.26
C ASP A 200 8.31 -2.61 1.70
N ILE A 201 7.38 -2.44 0.75
CA ILE A 201 5.94 -2.51 1.01
C ILE A 201 5.54 -3.85 1.62
N TYR A 202 6.27 -4.93 1.30
CA TYR A 202 6.08 -6.26 1.89
C TYR A 202 6.29 -6.24 3.42
N PHE A 203 7.37 -5.64 3.91
CA PHE A 203 7.63 -5.53 5.36
C PHE A 203 6.62 -4.61 6.04
N CYS A 204 6.19 -3.55 5.36
CA CYS A 204 5.13 -2.67 5.85
C CYS A 204 3.81 -3.43 6.02
N GLN A 205 3.41 -4.20 5.01
CA GLN A 205 2.22 -5.07 5.05
C GLN A 205 2.31 -6.14 6.13
N MET A 206 3.49 -6.72 6.36
CA MET A 206 3.73 -7.66 7.47
C MET A 206 3.47 -7.02 8.84
N ILE A 207 4.01 -5.82 9.08
CA ILE A 207 3.77 -5.09 10.34
C ILE A 207 2.29 -4.75 10.50
N VAL A 208 1.64 -4.23 9.46
CA VAL A 208 0.21 -3.90 9.53
C VAL A 208 -0.61 -5.16 9.81
N SER A 209 -0.27 -6.29 9.19
CA SER A 209 -0.90 -7.60 9.48
C SER A 209 -0.70 -8.02 10.93
N TYR A 210 0.52 -7.89 11.47
CA TYR A 210 0.82 -8.15 12.88
C TYR A 210 -0.05 -7.30 13.81
N PHE A 211 -0.12 -5.99 13.56
CA PHE A 211 -0.93 -5.10 14.39
C PHE A 211 -2.42 -5.35 14.22
N ILE A 212 -2.93 -5.68 13.02
CA ILE A 212 -4.34 -6.06 12.84
C ILE A 212 -4.64 -7.37 13.58
N GLN A 213 -3.76 -8.38 13.48
CA GLN A 213 -3.94 -9.68 14.14
C GLN A 213 -3.86 -9.58 15.66
N LYS A 214 -2.89 -8.81 16.18
CA LYS A 214 -2.75 -8.53 17.63
C LYS A 214 -3.82 -7.56 18.12
N CYS A 215 -4.36 -6.74 17.22
CA CYS A 215 -5.56 -5.97 17.47
C CYS A 215 -6.79 -6.87 17.32
N GLU A 216 -7.02 -7.68 18.35
CA GLU A 216 -8.35 -7.74 18.96
C GLU A 216 -8.70 -6.35 19.55
N VAL A 217 -8.72 -5.33 18.68
CA VAL A 217 -9.33 -4.00 18.89
C VAL A 217 -10.72 -4.08 18.27
N LEU A 218 -11.42 -5.14 18.65
CA LEU A 218 -12.84 -5.38 18.40
C LEU A 218 -13.56 -5.48 19.75
N GLU A 219 -13.10 -4.68 20.71
CA GLU A 219 -13.98 -4.01 21.67
C GLU A 219 -14.16 -2.56 21.23
#